data_AF-A0A3M7J1T5-F1
#
_entry.id   AF-A0A3M7J1T5-F1
#
_cell.length_a   1.000
_cell.length_b   1.000
_cell.length_c   1.000
_cell.angle_alpha   90.00
_cell.angle_beta   90.00
_cell.angle_gamma   90.00
#
_symmetry.space_group_name_H-M   'P 1'
#
loop_
_entity.id
_entity.type
_entity.pdbx_description
1 polymer ?
#
loop_
_entity_poly.entity_id
_entity_poly.type
_entity_poly.pdbx_seq_one_letter_code
_entity_poly.pdbx_strand_id
1 'polypeptide(L)'
;MPSDTATFLTLPRELRNAIYLHIFSCTSPDSIPPSIPQHQQLLSDDNNGDDETNPTSSTDSPQPSLPHNSLQILLTCKQIHTEATLLALSQTPFDLPSQASDPSTFAELTVPLRPIQIQSLRHLTLTARINALRALNETWCSLPFGCADLKLEKLTIVPLRPDCFAKTAYAEVADLSQSHTLAYIFAETLKGLRNVRCFEVVRRGEQRRGGGGAGEGGGVGFSAGVWRIVYRSLVYRMWKWGGDVCGARFEVGGEGDGEDEDGWFRVYLQQGQGCREGAGGLGDDGENVPGKEVGEEVMRLAGGEMPDPNAGVGL
;
A
#
# COMPACT_ATOMS: atom_id res chain seq x y z
N MET A 1 -39.90 3.97 26.92
CA MET A 1 -38.88 3.68 25.89
C MET A 1 -37.58 4.28 26.38
N PRO A 2 -36.58 3.48 26.82
CA PRO A 2 -35.29 4.05 27.18
C PRO A 2 -34.71 4.69 25.92
N SER A 3 -34.41 5.98 25.99
CA SER A 3 -33.67 6.68 24.94
C SER A 3 -32.24 6.14 24.97
N ASP A 4 -31.91 5.23 24.07
CA ASP A 4 -30.52 4.84 23.85
C ASP A 4 -29.76 6.08 23.40
N THR A 5 -29.02 6.67 24.33
CA THR A 5 -28.17 7.83 24.09
C THR A 5 -27.20 7.46 22.97
N ALA A 6 -27.28 8.14 21.83
CA ALA A 6 -26.38 7.90 20.72
C ALA A 6 -24.93 8.12 21.19
N THR A 7 -24.11 7.08 21.15
CA THR A 7 -22.69 7.14 21.51
C THR A 7 -21.84 6.93 20.27
N PHE A 8 -20.59 7.39 20.31
CA PHE A 8 -19.65 7.18 19.20
C PHE A 8 -19.61 5.72 18.73
N LEU A 9 -19.67 4.74 19.65
CA LEU A 9 -19.67 3.31 19.33
C LEU A 9 -20.95 2.77 18.69
N THR A 10 -22.07 3.50 18.79
CA THR A 10 -23.30 3.14 18.06
C THR A 10 -23.21 3.47 16.57
N LEU A 11 -22.19 4.22 16.14
CA LEU A 11 -21.93 4.48 14.74
C LEU A 11 -21.35 3.22 14.05
N PRO A 12 -21.74 2.96 12.78
CA PRO A 12 -21.04 2.01 11.92
C PRO A 12 -19.53 2.23 11.95
N ARG A 13 -18.76 1.13 11.90
CA ARG A 13 -17.30 1.17 11.96
C ARG A 13 -16.69 2.05 10.86
N GLU A 14 -17.37 2.16 9.72
CA GLU A 14 -16.99 2.99 8.59
C GLU A 14 -16.99 4.48 8.98
N LEU A 15 -18.06 4.94 9.65
CA LEU A 15 -18.15 6.31 10.16
C LEU A 15 -17.14 6.56 11.28
N ARG A 16 -16.94 5.58 12.17
CA ARG A 16 -15.93 5.69 13.23
C ARG A 16 -14.50 5.78 12.67
N ASN A 17 -14.18 4.98 11.66
CA ASN A 17 -12.90 5.04 10.97
C ASN A 17 -12.70 6.35 10.20
N ALA A 18 -13.76 6.90 9.60
CA ALA A 18 -13.72 8.24 8.99
C ALA A 18 -13.45 9.33 10.03
N ILE A 19 -14.04 9.22 11.23
CA ILE A 19 -13.77 10.14 12.34
C ILE A 19 -12.33 9.96 12.87
N TYR A 20 -11.85 8.72 13.03
CA TYR A 20 -10.46 8.46 13.40
C TYR A 20 -9.50 9.10 12.38
N LEU A 21 -9.74 8.88 11.09
CA LEU A 21 -9.00 9.53 10.02
C LEU A 21 -9.01 11.05 10.19
N HIS A 22 -10.17 11.69 10.32
CA HIS A 22 -10.23 13.13 10.48
C HIS A 22 -9.45 13.66 11.70
N ILE A 23 -9.52 12.96 12.83
CA ILE A 23 -8.83 13.36 14.07
C ILE A 23 -7.32 13.15 13.96
N PHE A 24 -6.89 12.00 13.44
CA PHE A 24 -5.48 11.60 13.41
C PHE A 24 -4.73 12.02 12.14
N SER A 25 -5.44 12.44 11.08
CA SER A 25 -4.82 12.99 9.87
C SER A 25 -4.39 14.46 10.01
N CYS A 26 -4.80 15.16 11.09
CA CYS A 26 -4.39 16.53 11.39
C CYS A 26 -3.00 16.61 12.05
N THR A 27 -1.96 16.06 11.41
CA THR A 27 -0.56 16.41 11.68
C THR A 27 0.31 16.10 10.45
N SER A 28 0.27 16.95 9.44
CA SER A 28 1.47 17.21 8.63
C SER A 28 2.23 18.38 9.27
N PRO A 29 3.52 18.22 9.57
CA PRO A 29 4.30 19.24 10.27
C PRO A 29 4.89 20.22 9.25
N ASP A 30 4.06 21.08 8.67
CA ASP A 30 4.54 22.23 7.90
C ASP A 30 3.62 23.43 8.14
N SER A 31 3.76 24.02 9.33
CA SER A 31 3.67 25.46 9.61
C SER A 31 3.55 25.70 11.12
N ILE A 32 4.70 25.79 11.78
CA ILE A 32 4.81 26.68 12.95
C ILE A 32 5.23 28.04 12.38
N PRO A 33 4.59 29.14 12.82
CA PRO A 33 5.43 30.09 13.53
C PRO A 33 4.98 30.24 14.98
N PRO A 34 5.94 30.43 15.90
CA PRO A 34 5.67 30.50 17.32
C PRO A 34 5.25 31.93 17.70
N SER A 35 4.31 32.09 18.63
CA SER A 35 4.29 33.22 19.58
C SER A 35 3.30 32.93 20.71
N ILE A 36 3.85 32.63 21.89
CA ILE A 36 3.21 32.72 23.20
C ILE A 36 3.51 34.15 23.75
N PRO A 37 3.13 34.54 24.99
CA PRO A 37 1.85 34.72 25.68
C PRO A 37 1.57 36.21 26.01
N GLN A 38 0.36 36.55 26.48
CA GLN A 38 0.03 37.60 27.48
C GLN A 38 -1.50 37.77 27.53
N HIS A 39 -2.19 38.20 28.58
CA HIS A 39 -2.10 38.23 30.04
C HIS A 39 -3.47 38.83 30.48
N GLN A 40 -3.94 38.53 31.70
CA GLN A 40 -4.99 39.25 32.47
C GLN A 40 -6.45 38.95 32.09
N GLN A 41 -7.20 38.20 32.91
CA GLN A 41 -7.93 38.64 34.12
C GLN A 41 -8.84 39.86 33.88
N LEU A 42 -10.15 39.65 34.08
CA LEU A 42 -11.03 40.61 34.77
C LEU A 42 -12.27 39.87 35.28
N LEU A 43 -12.31 39.73 36.62
CA LEU A 43 -13.52 39.60 37.43
C LEU A 43 -14.33 40.89 37.32
N SER A 44 -15.65 40.81 37.31
CA SER A 44 -16.55 41.88 37.77
C SER A 44 -17.89 41.28 38.18
N ASP A 45 -18.18 41.45 39.47
CA ASP A 45 -19.44 41.23 40.19
C ASP A 45 -20.57 42.17 39.71
N ASP A 46 -21.82 41.73 39.94
CA ASP A 46 -22.97 42.49 40.48
C ASP A 46 -24.29 41.75 40.11
N ASN A 47 -25.37 41.65 40.88
CA ASN A 47 -25.73 41.88 42.28
C ASN A 47 -27.23 41.47 42.41
N ASN A 48 -27.71 41.25 43.64
CA ASN A 48 -29.13 41.17 44.10
C ASN A 48 -29.92 39.88 43.81
N GLY A 49 -30.67 39.31 44.75
CA GLY A 49 -31.02 39.75 46.10
C GLY A 49 -31.84 38.69 46.85
N ASP A 50 -31.90 38.90 48.16
CA ASP A 50 -32.43 38.07 49.25
C ASP A 50 -33.90 37.63 49.13
N ASP A 51 -34.29 36.49 49.74
CA ASP A 51 -35.02 36.46 51.03
C ASP A 51 -35.40 35.02 51.48
N GLU A 52 -35.55 34.85 52.79
CA GLU A 52 -35.61 33.62 53.59
C GLU A 52 -36.93 32.80 53.57
N THR A 53 -36.82 31.57 54.14
CA THR A 53 -37.80 30.77 54.93
C THR A 53 -38.52 29.54 54.34
N ASN A 54 -37.91 28.35 54.58
CA ASN A 54 -38.42 27.11 55.24
C ASN A 54 -39.82 26.49 54.91
N PRO A 55 -40.07 25.21 55.28
CA PRO A 55 -39.41 23.94 54.94
C PRO A 55 -40.45 22.89 54.43
N THR A 56 -40.07 21.60 54.38
CA THR A 56 -40.88 20.39 54.09
C THR A 56 -40.92 19.90 52.64
N SER A 57 -40.24 18.78 52.37
CA SER A 57 -40.90 17.48 52.23
C SER A 57 -39.87 16.38 51.94
N SER A 58 -39.86 15.38 52.81
CA SER A 58 -39.83 13.96 52.46
C SER A 58 -38.69 13.45 51.58
N THR A 59 -37.73 12.81 52.23
CA THR A 59 -37.26 11.45 51.93
C THR A 59 -37.38 11.00 50.47
N ASP A 60 -36.37 11.30 49.66
CA ASP A 60 -35.93 10.36 48.64
C ASP A 60 -34.42 10.24 48.77
N SER A 61 -33.99 9.09 49.29
CA SER A 61 -32.59 8.68 49.22
C SER A 61 -32.20 8.65 47.74
N PRO A 62 -31.10 9.29 47.30
CA PRO A 62 -30.51 8.92 46.04
C PRO A 62 -30.02 7.49 46.21
N GLN A 63 -30.78 6.53 45.68
CA GLN A 63 -30.27 5.20 45.44
C GLN A 63 -28.97 5.37 44.64
N PRO A 64 -27.80 4.92 45.14
CA PRO A 64 -26.61 4.97 44.33
C PRO A 64 -26.84 4.02 43.15
N SER A 65 -27.03 4.59 41.97
CA SER A 65 -27.09 3.86 40.71
C SER A 65 -25.87 2.94 40.65
N LEU A 66 -26.14 1.63 40.56
CA LEU A 66 -25.13 0.59 40.51
C LEU A 66 -24.05 0.90 39.45
N PRO A 67 -22.78 0.48 39.69
CA PRO A 67 -21.65 0.76 38.81
C PRO A 67 -21.70 -0.14 37.56
N HIS A 68 -22.66 0.09 36.66
CA HIS A 68 -22.79 -0.65 35.40
C HIS A 68 -21.84 -0.14 34.29
N ASN A 69 -21.05 0.90 34.54
CA ASN A 69 -20.35 1.65 33.47
C ASN A 69 -18.82 1.56 33.45
N SER A 70 -18.15 1.06 34.50
CA SER A 70 -16.67 1.06 34.52
C SER A 70 -16.07 0.07 33.51
N LEU A 71 -16.65 -1.13 33.40
CA LEU A 71 -16.24 -2.13 32.40
C LEU A 71 -16.60 -1.70 30.97
N GLN A 72 -17.68 -0.95 30.79
CA GLN A 72 -18.09 -0.46 29.48
C GLN A 72 -17.05 0.51 28.90
N ILE A 73 -16.43 1.36 29.74
CA ILE A 73 -15.33 2.22 29.32
C ILE A 73 -14.14 1.37 28.86
N LEU A 74 -13.76 0.35 29.63
CA LEU A 74 -12.63 -0.53 29.25
C LEU A 74 -12.91 -1.32 27.95
N LEU A 75 -14.13 -1.82 27.76
CA LEU A 75 -14.55 -2.47 26.52
C LEU A 75 -14.54 -1.51 25.33
N THR A 76 -14.97 -0.27 25.55
CA THR A 76 -14.93 0.81 24.55
C THR A 76 -13.50 1.12 24.17
N CYS A 77 -12.61 1.34 25.14
CA CYS A 77 -11.20 1.57 24.90
C CYS A 77 -10.57 0.39 24.14
N LYS A 78 -10.91 -0.86 24.48
CA LYS A 78 -10.44 -2.05 23.78
C LYS A 78 -10.91 -2.11 22.33
N GLN A 79 -12.18 -1.75 22.08
CA GLN A 79 -12.75 -1.72 20.74
C GLN A 79 -12.09 -0.64 19.87
N ILE A 80 -12.00 0.58 20.39
CA ILE A 80 -11.31 1.70 19.72
C ILE A 80 -9.85 1.31 19.43
N HIS A 81 -9.15 0.76 20.42
CA HIS A 81 -7.77 0.31 20.24
C HIS A 81 -7.64 -0.74 19.12
N THR A 82 -8.56 -1.71 19.09
CA THR A 82 -8.55 -2.75 18.05
C THR A 82 -8.79 -2.14 16.66
N GLU A 83 -9.81 -1.30 16.51
CA GLU A 83 -10.16 -0.68 15.23
C GLU A 83 -9.06 0.26 14.75
N ALA A 84 -8.53 1.11 15.63
CA ALA A 84 -7.42 2.01 15.33
C ALA A 84 -6.15 1.25 14.94
N THR A 85 -5.87 0.11 15.59
CA THR A 85 -4.72 -0.74 15.21
C THR A 85 -4.88 -1.30 13.81
N LEU A 86 -6.06 -1.83 13.47
CA LEU A 86 -6.32 -2.36 12.12
C LEU A 86 -6.28 -1.26 11.06
N LEU A 87 -6.81 -0.07 11.39
CA LEU A 87 -6.75 1.10 10.52
C LEU A 87 -5.30 1.54 10.28
N ALA A 88 -4.48 1.62 11.34
CA ALA A 88 -3.07 1.97 11.24
C ALA A 88 -2.31 0.97 10.36
N LEU A 89 -2.53 -0.35 10.56
CA LEU A 89 -1.93 -1.39 9.71
C LEU A 89 -2.34 -1.25 8.23
N SER A 90 -3.58 -0.83 7.96
CA SER A 90 -4.06 -0.64 6.59
C SER A 90 -3.49 0.58 5.88
N GLN A 91 -3.04 1.60 6.62
CA GLN A 91 -2.49 2.83 6.06
C GLN A 91 -0.96 2.85 6.03
N THR A 92 -0.32 2.03 6.86
CA THR A 92 1.13 2.03 7.00
C THR A 92 1.76 1.25 5.85
N PRO A 93 2.68 1.87 5.06
CA PRO A 93 3.56 1.13 4.17
C PRO A 93 4.66 0.43 4.97
N PHE A 94 4.84 -0.88 4.77
CA PHE A 94 5.88 -1.65 5.43
C PHE A 94 6.98 -2.04 4.45
N ASP A 95 8.23 -1.74 4.83
CA ASP A 95 9.42 -2.18 4.10
C ASP A 95 9.85 -3.57 4.59
N LEU A 96 9.89 -4.52 3.66
CA LEU A 96 10.27 -5.90 3.91
C LEU A 96 11.73 -6.12 3.52
N PRO A 97 12.47 -6.92 4.32
CA PRO A 97 13.83 -7.30 3.97
C PRO A 97 13.86 -8.20 2.73
N SER A 98 14.98 -8.23 2.01
CA SER A 98 15.09 -8.99 0.75
C SER A 98 14.76 -10.47 0.91
N GLN A 99 15.04 -11.07 2.06
CA GLN A 99 14.77 -12.49 2.34
C GLN A 99 13.28 -12.77 2.46
N ALA A 100 12.47 -11.76 2.79
CA ALA A 100 11.01 -11.89 2.86
C ALA A 100 10.37 -12.17 1.50
N SER A 101 11.12 -12.14 0.39
CA SER A 101 10.64 -12.65 -0.89
C SER A 101 10.27 -14.14 -0.81
N ASP A 102 10.93 -14.91 0.07
CA ASP A 102 10.61 -16.30 0.31
C ASP A 102 9.40 -16.46 1.25
N PRO A 103 8.38 -17.28 0.89
CA PRO A 103 7.19 -17.48 1.70
C PRO A 103 7.46 -17.96 3.14
N SER A 104 8.48 -18.79 3.37
CA SER A 104 8.78 -19.29 4.72
C SER A 104 9.32 -18.18 5.62
N THR A 105 10.21 -17.34 5.08
CA THR A 105 10.73 -16.18 5.78
C THR A 105 9.63 -15.15 6.05
N PHE A 106 8.75 -14.91 5.08
CA PHE A 106 7.60 -14.03 5.29
C PHE A 106 6.64 -14.54 6.38
N ALA A 107 6.40 -15.86 6.41
CA ALA A 107 5.59 -16.47 7.45
C ALA A 107 6.21 -16.24 8.84
N GLU A 108 7.52 -16.44 9.00
CA GLU A 108 8.24 -16.16 10.25
C GLU A 108 8.10 -14.70 10.70
N LEU A 109 8.25 -13.74 9.78
CA LEU A 109 8.10 -12.32 10.06
C LEU A 109 6.68 -11.94 10.51
N THR A 110 5.68 -12.68 10.05
CA THR A 110 4.26 -12.40 10.32
C THR A 110 3.67 -13.23 11.46
N VAL A 111 4.40 -14.21 12.03
CA VAL A 111 3.99 -15.01 13.20
C VAL A 111 3.40 -14.18 14.36
N PRO A 112 3.96 -13.00 14.73
CA PRO A 112 3.43 -12.23 15.84
C PRO A 112 2.04 -11.59 15.56
N LEU A 113 1.61 -11.56 14.30
CA LEU A 113 0.37 -10.92 13.88
C LEU A 113 -0.81 -11.89 13.92
N ARG A 114 -1.96 -11.42 14.39
CA ARG A 114 -3.22 -12.18 14.28
C ARG A 114 -3.70 -12.20 12.82
N PRO A 115 -4.51 -13.19 12.40
CA PRO A 115 -5.02 -13.27 11.03
C PRO A 115 -5.71 -11.97 10.56
N ILE A 116 -6.52 -11.35 11.41
CA ILE A 116 -7.19 -10.08 11.09
C ILE A 116 -6.22 -8.91 10.88
N GLN A 117 -5.05 -8.94 11.53
CA GLN A 117 -4.00 -7.94 11.35
C GLN A 117 -3.27 -8.15 10.02
N ILE A 118 -2.95 -9.40 9.67
CA ILE A 118 -2.37 -9.76 8.36
C ILE A 118 -3.32 -9.34 7.24
N GLN A 119 -4.62 -9.65 7.37
CA GLN A 119 -5.65 -9.23 6.42
C GLN A 119 -5.84 -7.71 6.34
N SER A 120 -5.34 -6.95 7.32
CA SER A 120 -5.40 -5.49 7.32
C SER A 120 -4.18 -4.85 6.65
N LEU A 121 -3.10 -5.60 6.37
CA LEU A 121 -1.95 -5.07 5.63
C LEU A 121 -2.36 -4.77 4.18
N ARG A 122 -2.12 -3.53 3.72
CA ARG A 122 -2.50 -3.07 2.36
C ARG A 122 -1.31 -2.63 1.51
N HIS A 123 -0.22 -2.17 2.12
CA HIS A 123 0.90 -1.56 1.43
C HIS A 123 2.21 -2.21 1.88
N LEU A 124 2.83 -3.00 1.01
CA LEU A 124 4.10 -3.67 1.27
C LEU A 124 5.14 -3.27 0.22
N THR A 125 6.36 -3.01 0.66
CA THR A 125 7.51 -2.71 -0.20
C THR A 125 8.55 -3.81 -0.03
N LEU A 126 8.92 -4.49 -1.11
CA LEU A 126 9.99 -5.49 -1.12
C LEU A 126 11.20 -4.91 -1.87
N THR A 127 12.28 -4.66 -1.14
CA THR A 127 13.56 -4.25 -1.72
C THR A 127 14.48 -5.47 -1.79
N ALA A 128 14.79 -5.93 -3.01
CA ALA A 128 15.48 -7.19 -3.20
C ALA A 128 16.33 -7.24 -4.47
N ARG A 129 17.40 -8.04 -4.44
CA ARG A 129 18.20 -8.36 -5.63
C ARG A 129 17.42 -9.33 -6.54
N ILE A 130 17.74 -9.35 -7.84
CA ILE A 130 17.08 -10.22 -8.83
C ILE A 130 17.02 -11.69 -8.39
N ASN A 131 18.08 -12.22 -7.77
CA ASN A 131 18.11 -13.61 -7.32
C ASN A 131 17.03 -13.92 -6.27
N ALA A 132 16.76 -12.99 -5.35
CA ALA A 132 15.68 -13.12 -4.39
C ALA A 132 14.31 -12.90 -5.05
N LEU A 133 14.23 -11.99 -6.03
CA LEU A 133 13.00 -11.73 -6.77
C LEU A 133 12.51 -12.93 -7.60
N ARG A 134 13.35 -13.92 -7.90
CA ARG A 134 12.91 -15.18 -8.54
C ARG A 134 11.78 -15.88 -7.76
N ALA A 135 11.78 -15.75 -6.44
CA ALA A 135 10.76 -16.32 -5.57
C ALA A 135 9.34 -15.86 -5.93
N LEU A 136 9.17 -14.64 -6.46
CA LEU A 136 7.88 -14.09 -6.90
C LEU A 136 7.21 -14.94 -7.99
N ASN A 137 8.01 -15.58 -8.84
CA ASN A 137 7.52 -16.47 -9.89
C ASN A 137 7.50 -17.93 -9.40
N GLU A 138 8.57 -18.35 -8.72
CA GLU A 138 8.82 -19.76 -8.44
C GLU A 138 8.06 -20.31 -7.23
N THR A 139 7.80 -19.47 -6.22
CA THR A 139 7.35 -19.94 -4.89
C THR A 139 6.07 -19.28 -4.39
N TRP A 140 5.72 -18.11 -4.92
CA TRP A 140 4.52 -17.37 -4.51
C TRP A 140 3.22 -18.06 -4.96
N CYS A 141 3.28 -18.95 -5.94
CA CYS A 141 2.13 -19.73 -6.40
C CYS A 141 0.90 -18.84 -6.68
N SER A 142 1.09 -17.72 -7.38
CA SER A 142 0.05 -16.73 -7.71
C SER A 142 -0.51 -15.91 -6.53
N LEU A 143 0.07 -16.00 -5.34
CA LEU A 143 -0.33 -15.23 -4.15
C LEU A 143 0.85 -14.40 -3.62
N PRO A 144 0.65 -13.16 -3.16
CA PRO A 144 1.73 -12.36 -2.58
C PRO A 144 2.34 -13.11 -1.39
N PHE A 145 3.65 -13.38 -1.47
CA PHE A 145 4.40 -14.12 -0.46
C PHE A 145 3.85 -15.53 -0.15
N GLY A 146 3.06 -16.13 -1.06
CA GLY A 146 2.36 -17.38 -0.80
C GLY A 146 1.24 -17.30 0.24
N CYS A 147 0.82 -16.09 0.64
CA CYS A 147 -0.16 -15.89 1.71
C CYS A 147 -1.54 -15.53 1.14
N ALA A 148 -2.54 -16.39 1.37
CA ALA A 148 -3.91 -16.18 0.89
C ALA A 148 -4.68 -15.09 1.66
N ASP A 149 -4.29 -14.81 2.90
CA ASP A 149 -4.92 -13.80 3.76
C ASP A 149 -4.50 -12.36 3.39
N LEU A 150 -3.40 -12.20 2.66
CA LEU A 150 -2.98 -10.89 2.17
C LEU A 150 -3.87 -10.43 1.02
N LYS A 151 -4.39 -9.20 1.15
CA LYS A 151 -5.10 -8.46 0.11
C LYS A 151 -4.49 -7.08 0.01
N LEU A 152 -3.50 -6.93 -0.86
CA LEU A 152 -2.73 -5.72 -1.00
C LEU A 152 -3.43 -4.74 -1.92
N GLU A 153 -3.56 -3.50 -1.47
CA GLU A 153 -3.89 -2.38 -2.34
C GLU A 153 -2.68 -2.03 -3.22
N LYS A 154 -1.48 -2.08 -2.64
CA LYS A 154 -0.24 -1.79 -3.34
C LYS A 154 0.90 -2.72 -2.89
N LEU A 155 1.52 -3.39 -3.86
CA LEU A 155 2.79 -4.09 -3.68
C LEU A 155 3.86 -3.33 -4.47
N THR A 156 4.86 -2.81 -3.76
CA THR A 156 5.98 -2.08 -4.36
C THR A 156 7.21 -2.97 -4.41
N ILE A 157 7.81 -3.14 -5.58
CA ILE A 157 9.06 -3.87 -5.75
C ILE A 157 10.18 -2.89 -6.08
N VAL A 158 11.25 -2.91 -5.29
CA VAL A 158 12.46 -2.11 -5.53
C VAL A 158 13.59 -3.06 -5.90
N PRO A 159 13.82 -3.32 -7.20
CA PRO A 159 14.87 -4.22 -7.65
C PRO A 159 16.25 -3.60 -7.45
N LEU A 160 17.13 -4.32 -6.78
CA LEU A 160 18.53 -3.92 -6.55
C LEU A 160 19.46 -4.55 -7.57
N ARG A 161 20.42 -3.75 -8.05
CA ARG A 161 21.54 -4.23 -8.86
C ARG A 161 22.49 -5.07 -7.99
N PRO A 162 22.96 -6.23 -8.48
CA PRO A 162 23.99 -7.00 -7.78
C PRO A 162 25.35 -6.31 -7.86
N ASP A 163 26.01 -6.19 -6.70
CA ASP A 163 27.23 -5.37 -6.52
C ASP A 163 28.45 -5.86 -7.31
N CYS A 164 28.46 -7.13 -7.73
CA CYS A 164 29.60 -7.74 -8.42
C CYS A 164 29.84 -7.19 -9.83
N PHE A 165 28.83 -6.63 -10.49
CA PHE A 165 28.95 -6.15 -11.87
C PHE A 165 29.26 -4.66 -11.99
N ALA A 166 29.02 -3.88 -10.93
CA ALA A 166 29.11 -2.42 -10.95
C ALA A 166 30.50 -1.85 -11.28
N LYS A 167 31.57 -2.67 -11.22
CA LYS A 167 32.96 -2.25 -11.44
C LYS A 167 33.69 -3.03 -12.54
N THR A 168 32.96 -3.79 -13.36
CA THR A 168 33.57 -4.65 -14.39
C THR A 168 33.32 -4.09 -15.79
N ALA A 169 34.21 -4.38 -16.74
CA ALA A 169 34.05 -3.98 -18.15
C ALA A 169 32.82 -4.61 -18.83
N TYR A 170 32.19 -5.61 -18.21
CA TYR A 170 30.98 -6.29 -18.69
C TYR A 170 29.71 -5.85 -17.95
N ALA A 171 29.78 -4.75 -17.19
CA ALA A 171 28.66 -4.20 -16.44
C ALA A 171 27.40 -4.02 -17.30
N GLU A 172 27.56 -3.42 -18.49
CA GLU A 172 26.45 -3.14 -19.41
C GLU A 172 25.79 -4.42 -19.94
N VAL A 173 26.60 -5.43 -20.30
CA VAL A 173 26.10 -6.73 -20.79
C VAL A 173 25.36 -7.47 -19.68
N ALA A 174 25.88 -7.42 -18.46
CA ALA A 174 25.24 -8.03 -17.29
C ALA A 174 23.92 -7.32 -16.95
N ASP A 175 23.88 -5.99 -17.01
CA ASP A 175 22.67 -5.20 -16.75
C ASP A 175 21.60 -5.47 -17.82
N LEU A 176 21.98 -5.61 -19.09
CA LEU A 176 21.05 -5.98 -20.16
C LEU A 176 20.46 -7.38 -19.95
N SER A 177 21.30 -8.38 -19.64
CA SER A 177 20.83 -9.74 -19.32
C SER A 177 19.88 -9.77 -18.12
N GLN A 178 20.20 -8.98 -17.09
CA GLN A 178 19.38 -8.83 -15.90
C GLN A 178 18.05 -8.15 -16.19
N SER A 179 18.02 -7.17 -17.09
CA SER A 179 16.79 -6.48 -17.49
C SER A 179 15.75 -7.45 -18.07
N HIS A 180 16.20 -8.37 -18.94
CA HIS A 180 15.35 -9.39 -19.53
C HIS A 180 14.89 -10.42 -18.48
N THR A 181 15.78 -10.81 -17.58
CA THR A 181 15.45 -11.72 -16.48
C THR A 181 14.39 -11.11 -15.56
N LEU A 182 14.53 -9.84 -15.21
CA LEU A 182 13.60 -9.12 -14.35
C LEU A 182 12.23 -8.96 -15.03
N ALA A 183 12.22 -8.55 -16.30
CA ALA A 183 10.98 -8.47 -17.08
C ALA A 183 10.28 -9.83 -17.21
N TYR A 184 11.04 -10.93 -17.35
CA TYR A 184 10.48 -12.29 -17.35
C TYR A 184 9.86 -12.63 -16.00
N ILE A 185 10.57 -12.43 -14.89
CA ILE A 185 10.04 -12.68 -13.53
C ILE A 185 8.73 -11.92 -13.32
N PHE A 186 8.71 -10.61 -13.61
CA PHE A 186 7.51 -9.81 -13.45
C PHE A 186 6.37 -10.28 -14.35
N ALA A 187 6.64 -10.58 -15.62
CA ALA A 187 5.61 -11.07 -16.52
C ALA A 187 5.00 -12.38 -16.00
N GLU A 188 5.82 -13.39 -15.67
CA GLU A 188 5.30 -14.68 -15.18
C GLU A 188 4.55 -14.54 -13.85
N THR A 189 5.04 -13.69 -12.94
CA THR A 189 4.32 -13.39 -11.69
C THR A 189 2.96 -12.75 -11.98
N LEU A 190 2.91 -11.71 -12.81
CA LEU A 190 1.70 -10.92 -13.06
C LEU A 190 0.60 -11.69 -13.80
N LYS A 191 0.94 -12.72 -14.59
CA LYS A 191 -0.05 -13.60 -15.25
C LYS A 191 -0.99 -14.29 -14.25
N GLY A 192 -0.46 -14.65 -13.09
CA GLY A 192 -1.18 -15.39 -12.07
C GLY A 192 -1.54 -14.58 -10.82
N LEU A 193 -0.82 -13.49 -10.55
CA LEU A 193 -0.88 -12.77 -9.27
C LEU A 193 -2.30 -12.33 -8.90
N ARG A 194 -2.78 -12.81 -7.75
CA ARG A 194 -4.07 -12.45 -7.17
C ARG A 194 -3.88 -11.60 -5.93
N ASN A 195 -4.96 -10.99 -5.46
CA ASN A 195 -5.01 -10.22 -4.22
C ASN A 195 -4.05 -9.02 -4.17
N VAL A 196 -3.58 -8.53 -5.31
CA VAL A 196 -2.77 -7.30 -5.42
C VAL A 196 -3.45 -6.37 -6.42
N ARG A 197 -3.87 -5.18 -5.98
CA ARG A 197 -4.61 -4.22 -6.84
C ARG A 197 -3.66 -3.45 -7.74
N CYS A 198 -2.56 -2.96 -7.16
CA CYS A 198 -1.50 -2.25 -7.85
C CYS A 198 -0.16 -2.93 -7.60
N PHE A 199 0.51 -3.38 -8.66
CA PHE A 199 1.89 -3.83 -8.61
C PHE A 199 2.79 -2.69 -9.12
N GLU A 200 3.48 -2.01 -8.22
CA GLU A 200 4.40 -0.93 -8.54
C GLU A 200 5.84 -1.45 -8.55
N VAL A 201 6.63 -1.04 -9.52
CA VAL A 201 8.08 -1.27 -9.52
C VAL A 201 8.76 0.08 -9.53
N VAL A 202 9.70 0.28 -8.61
CA VAL A 202 10.40 1.56 -8.41
C VAL A 202 11.89 1.38 -8.66
N ARG A 203 12.43 2.20 -9.55
CA ARG A 203 13.85 2.41 -9.78
C ARG A 203 14.36 3.44 -8.78
N ARG A 204 15.31 3.05 -7.94
CA ARG A 204 16.02 3.97 -7.05
C ARG A 204 17.14 4.69 -7.82
N GLY A 205 17.20 6.02 -7.73
CA GLY A 205 18.30 6.82 -8.27
C GLY A 205 19.66 6.51 -7.62
N GLU A 206 20.75 6.84 -8.30
CA GLU A 206 22.12 6.44 -7.92
C GLU A 206 22.67 7.20 -6.69
N GLN A 207 22.17 8.41 -6.41
CA GLN A 207 22.72 9.31 -5.37
C GLN A 207 22.13 9.17 -3.95
N ARG A 208 21.17 8.27 -3.67
CA ARG A 208 20.65 8.06 -2.29
C ARG A 208 21.63 7.30 -1.37
N ARG A 209 22.92 7.64 -1.42
CA ARG A 209 23.99 7.18 -0.51
C ARG A 209 24.10 7.98 0.79
N GLY A 210 23.28 9.01 1.02
CA GLY A 210 23.50 9.99 2.09
C GLY A 210 22.64 9.90 3.36
N GLY A 211 21.66 8.99 3.47
CA GLY A 211 20.65 9.06 4.53
C GLY A 211 20.42 7.77 5.29
N GLY A 212 21.22 7.55 6.35
CA GLY A 212 20.81 6.87 7.59
C GLY A 212 20.46 5.37 7.53
N GLY A 213 21.33 4.56 8.14
CA GLY A 213 20.97 3.23 8.64
C GLY A 213 21.83 2.12 8.07
N ALA A 214 22.80 1.66 8.86
CA ALA A 214 23.51 0.41 8.64
C ALA A 214 22.52 -0.75 8.69
N GLY A 215 21.98 -1.12 7.53
CA GLY A 215 21.21 -2.34 7.30
C GLY A 215 21.66 -2.91 5.96
N GLU A 216 21.95 -4.21 5.92
CA GLU A 216 22.33 -4.95 4.71
C GLU A 216 21.40 -4.64 3.53
N GLY A 217 21.82 -3.78 2.61
CA GLY A 217 20.98 -3.42 1.46
C GLY A 217 21.38 -2.18 0.69
N GLY A 218 22.65 -1.77 0.75
CA GLY A 218 23.19 -0.63 -0.03
C GLY A 218 23.37 -0.94 -1.52
N GLY A 219 22.37 -1.56 -2.16
CA GLY A 219 22.39 -1.86 -3.59
C GLY A 219 22.14 -0.61 -4.42
N VAL A 220 22.89 -0.47 -5.51
CA VAL A 220 22.66 0.58 -6.51
C VAL A 220 21.42 0.21 -7.34
N GLY A 221 20.59 1.19 -7.72
CA GLY A 221 19.48 0.96 -8.63
C GLY A 221 19.94 0.69 -10.07
N PHE A 222 19.01 0.33 -10.94
CA PHE A 222 19.28 0.23 -12.38
C PHE A 222 19.37 1.61 -13.02
N SER A 223 20.18 1.74 -14.08
CA SER A 223 20.24 2.96 -14.89
C SER A 223 18.91 3.21 -15.61
N ALA A 224 18.64 4.46 -15.99
CA ALA A 224 17.42 4.84 -16.71
C ALA A 224 17.28 4.10 -18.06
N GLY A 225 18.40 3.81 -18.75
CA GLY A 225 18.39 3.02 -19.98
C GLY A 225 17.92 1.58 -19.76
N VAL A 226 18.47 0.92 -18.75
CA VAL A 226 18.10 -0.46 -18.39
C VAL A 226 16.65 -0.52 -17.92
N TRP A 227 16.22 0.49 -17.16
CA TRP A 227 14.84 0.60 -16.69
C TRP A 227 13.81 0.63 -17.83
N ARG A 228 14.08 1.42 -18.88
CA ARG A 228 13.24 1.46 -20.09
C ARG A 228 13.17 0.10 -20.78
N ILE A 229 14.26 -0.66 -20.79
CA ILE A 229 14.29 -2.01 -21.38
C ILE A 229 13.45 -2.99 -20.54
N VAL A 230 13.53 -2.92 -19.21
CA VAL A 230 12.69 -3.73 -18.31
C VAL A 230 11.22 -3.47 -18.59
N TYR A 231 10.81 -2.19 -18.57
CA TYR A 231 9.43 -1.79 -18.80
C TYR A 231 8.92 -2.23 -20.17
N ARG A 232 9.65 -1.92 -21.25
CA ARG A 232 9.27 -2.31 -22.61
C ARG A 232 9.17 -3.83 -22.78
N SER A 233 10.13 -4.57 -22.21
CA SER A 233 10.14 -6.03 -22.25
C SER A 233 8.95 -6.62 -21.49
N LEU A 234 8.59 -6.03 -20.34
CA LEU A 234 7.43 -6.47 -19.55
C LEU A 234 6.12 -6.25 -20.31
N VAL A 235 5.89 -5.03 -20.81
CA VAL A 235 4.68 -4.67 -21.55
C VAL A 235 4.48 -5.60 -22.75
N TYR A 236 5.54 -5.82 -23.55
CA TYR A 236 5.46 -6.71 -24.71
C TYR A 236 5.16 -8.17 -24.33
N ARG A 237 5.78 -8.68 -23.26
CA ARG A 237 5.53 -10.04 -22.76
C ARG A 237 4.09 -10.22 -22.27
N MET A 238 3.56 -9.22 -21.56
CA MET A 238 2.19 -9.23 -21.06
C MET A 238 1.18 -9.15 -22.21
N TRP A 239 1.41 -8.31 -23.21
CA TRP A 239 0.58 -8.26 -24.41
C TRP A 239 0.60 -9.57 -25.19
N LYS A 240 1.79 -10.13 -25.47
CA LYS A 240 1.91 -11.40 -26.20
C LYS A 240 1.20 -12.57 -25.51
N TRP A 241 1.08 -12.52 -24.19
CA TRP A 241 0.35 -13.53 -23.40
C TRP A 241 -1.18 -13.38 -23.49
N GLY A 242 -1.71 -12.22 -23.89
CA GLY A 242 -3.14 -11.91 -23.86
C GLY A 242 -3.55 -10.99 -22.70
N GLY A 243 -2.62 -10.17 -22.19
CA GLY A 243 -2.89 -9.25 -21.09
C GLY A 243 -3.98 -8.21 -21.41
N ASP A 244 -4.25 -7.95 -22.69
CA ASP A 244 -5.34 -7.11 -23.18
C ASP A 244 -6.70 -7.74 -22.90
N VAL A 245 -6.82 -9.06 -23.10
CA VAL A 245 -8.00 -9.84 -22.72
C VAL A 245 -8.18 -9.91 -21.21
N CYS A 246 -7.08 -9.91 -20.45
CA CYS A 246 -7.09 -9.94 -18.99
C CYS A 246 -7.25 -8.55 -18.32
N GLY A 247 -7.41 -7.48 -19.11
CA GLY A 247 -7.61 -6.13 -18.58
C GLY A 247 -6.38 -5.53 -17.88
N ALA A 248 -5.16 -5.98 -18.24
CA ALA A 248 -3.94 -5.44 -17.65
C ALA A 248 -3.70 -4.00 -18.11
N ARG A 249 -3.51 -3.08 -17.14
CA ARG A 249 -3.27 -1.66 -17.40
C ARG A 249 -1.93 -1.20 -16.84
N PHE A 250 -1.27 -0.33 -17.58
CA PHE A 250 0.07 0.18 -17.28
C PHE A 250 0.06 1.69 -17.06
N GLU A 251 0.74 2.12 -16.02
CA GLU A 251 1.04 3.53 -15.76
C GLU A 251 2.56 3.65 -15.58
N VAL A 252 3.15 4.73 -16.09
CA VAL A 252 4.57 5.03 -15.93
C VAL A 252 4.71 6.48 -15.48
N GLY A 253 5.63 6.73 -14.56
CA GLY A 253 5.91 8.05 -14.04
C GLY A 253 7.32 8.20 -13.51
N GLY A 254 7.70 9.44 -13.19
CA GLY A 254 9.10 9.77 -12.92
C GLY A 254 9.95 9.83 -14.20
N GLU A 255 9.36 10.32 -15.30
CA GLU A 255 10.04 10.59 -16.58
C GLU A 255 10.94 11.84 -16.51
N GLY A 256 11.82 11.89 -15.52
CA GLY A 256 13.02 12.71 -15.66
C GLY A 256 13.98 12.01 -16.61
N ASP A 257 14.47 12.74 -17.61
CA ASP A 257 15.60 12.28 -18.43
C ASP A 257 16.91 12.17 -17.62
N GLY A 258 16.91 12.60 -16.35
CA GLY A 258 18.04 12.54 -15.43
C GLY A 258 18.29 11.13 -14.89
N GLU A 259 19.55 10.69 -14.94
CA GLU A 259 20.00 9.42 -14.36
C GLU A 259 19.72 9.32 -12.85
N ASP A 260 19.67 10.48 -12.18
CA ASP A 260 19.48 10.66 -10.74
C ASP A 260 18.01 10.62 -10.26
N GLU A 261 17.02 10.66 -11.16
CA GLU A 261 15.61 10.72 -10.76
C GLU A 261 15.00 9.34 -10.49
N ASP A 262 14.17 9.21 -9.46
CA ASP A 262 13.46 7.95 -9.22
C ASP A 262 12.42 7.73 -10.33
N GLY A 263 12.50 6.58 -11.00
CA GLY A 263 11.52 6.18 -12.01
C GLY A 263 10.58 5.11 -11.46
N TRP A 264 9.34 5.07 -11.89
CA TRP A 264 8.41 4.01 -11.48
C TRP A 264 7.45 3.62 -12.59
N PHE A 265 6.97 2.39 -12.53
CA PHE A 265 5.81 1.96 -13.32
C PHE A 265 4.89 1.11 -12.47
N ARG A 266 3.61 1.13 -12.82
CA ARG A 266 2.55 0.35 -12.16
C ARG A 266 1.85 -0.53 -13.17
N VAL A 267 1.44 -1.69 -12.67
CA VAL A 267 0.55 -2.61 -13.34
C VAL A 267 -0.69 -2.78 -12.49
N TYR A 268 -1.84 -2.49 -13.07
CA TYR A 268 -3.14 -2.73 -12.47
C TYR A 268 -3.70 -4.02 -13.07
N LEU A 269 -4.03 -4.97 -12.19
CA LEU A 269 -4.61 -6.26 -12.57
C LEU A 269 -6.08 -6.26 -12.17
N GLN A 270 -6.97 -6.68 -13.07
CA GLN A 270 -8.38 -6.85 -12.75
C GLN A 270 -8.55 -8.10 -11.88
N GLN A 271 -8.70 -7.90 -10.57
CA GLN A 271 -8.89 -9.00 -9.62
C GLN A 271 -10.27 -9.63 -9.83
N GLY A 272 -10.32 -10.90 -10.27
CA GLY A 272 -11.56 -11.69 -10.25
C GLY A 272 -11.86 -12.49 -11.52
N GLN A 273 -11.21 -12.22 -12.65
CA GLN A 273 -11.34 -13.06 -13.83
C GLN A 273 -10.20 -14.07 -13.89
N GLY A 274 -10.40 -15.20 -13.20
CA GLY A 274 -9.74 -16.42 -13.65
C GLY A 274 -10.16 -16.67 -15.10
N CYS A 275 -9.20 -17.00 -15.97
CA CYS A 275 -9.43 -17.33 -17.38
C CYS A 275 -10.57 -18.34 -17.52
N ARG A 276 -11.79 -17.87 -17.73
CA ARG A 276 -12.92 -18.63 -18.23
C ARG A 276 -13.36 -17.91 -19.49
N GLU A 277 -12.99 -18.49 -20.63
CA GLU A 277 -13.70 -18.25 -21.88
C GLU A 277 -15.21 -18.29 -21.60
N GLY A 278 -15.91 -17.20 -21.95
CA GLY A 278 -17.37 -17.24 -22.06
C GLY A 278 -18.21 -16.81 -20.86
N ALA A 279 -17.73 -15.90 -20.00
CA ALA A 279 -18.61 -15.23 -19.04
C ALA A 279 -18.69 -13.74 -19.31
N GLY A 280 -19.70 -13.33 -20.09
CA GLY A 280 -20.24 -11.99 -20.04
C GLY A 280 -20.78 -11.74 -18.64
N GLY A 281 -19.94 -11.21 -17.76
CA GLY A 281 -20.28 -10.82 -16.40
C GLY A 281 -20.40 -9.31 -16.33
N LEU A 282 -21.62 -8.81 -16.48
CA LEU A 282 -22.03 -7.51 -15.93
C LEU A 282 -21.81 -7.58 -14.41
N GLY A 283 -20.90 -6.77 -13.89
CA GLY A 283 -20.64 -6.71 -12.46
C GLY A 283 -19.46 -5.81 -12.11
N ASP A 284 -19.82 -4.59 -11.71
CA ASP A 284 -19.01 -3.45 -11.29
C ASP A 284 -18.48 -2.59 -12.45
N ASP A 285 -19.11 -1.43 -12.55
CA ASP A 285 -18.92 -0.44 -13.60
C ASP A 285 -17.46 -0.01 -13.69
N GLY A 286 -17.02 0.35 -14.90
CA GLY A 286 -15.68 0.85 -15.22
C GLY A 286 -15.34 2.17 -14.52
N GLU A 287 -15.26 2.16 -13.19
CA GLU A 287 -14.81 3.26 -12.36
C GLU A 287 -13.28 3.37 -12.49
N ASN A 288 -12.86 4.05 -13.56
CA ASN A 288 -11.54 4.64 -13.77
C ASN A 288 -10.34 3.87 -13.17
N VAL A 289 -10.17 2.59 -13.53
CA VAL A 289 -8.91 1.88 -13.21
C VAL A 289 -7.77 2.63 -13.90
N PRO A 290 -6.78 3.17 -13.16
CA PRO A 290 -5.73 4.00 -13.76
C PRO A 290 -4.88 3.24 -14.77
N GLY A 291 -4.17 4.00 -15.62
CA GLY A 291 -3.26 3.46 -16.63
C GLY A 291 -3.91 3.18 -17.98
N LYS A 292 -3.05 2.90 -18.96
CA LYS A 292 -3.41 2.56 -20.33
C LYS A 292 -3.50 1.06 -20.50
N GLU A 293 -4.39 0.59 -21.36
CA GLU A 293 -4.49 -0.84 -21.65
C GLU A 293 -3.20 -1.34 -22.30
N VAL A 294 -2.80 -2.59 -22.01
CA VAL A 294 -1.51 -3.12 -22.48
C VAL A 294 -1.37 -3.04 -24.01
N GLY A 295 -2.45 -3.20 -24.77
CA GLY A 295 -2.43 -3.04 -26.23
C GLY A 295 -2.12 -1.61 -26.67
N GLU A 296 -2.74 -0.61 -26.03
CA GLU A 296 -2.44 0.81 -26.26
C GLU A 296 -1.00 1.15 -25.88
N GLU A 297 -0.53 0.59 -24.77
CA GLU A 297 0.81 0.83 -24.27
C GLU A 297 1.88 0.19 -25.18
N VAL A 298 1.62 -1.00 -25.73
CA VAL A 298 2.47 -1.60 -26.77
C VAL A 298 2.53 -0.71 -28.01
N MET A 299 1.39 -0.23 -28.52
CA MET A 299 1.36 0.66 -29.68
C MET A 299 2.16 1.94 -29.43
N ARG A 300 2.03 2.54 -28.25
CA ARG A 300 2.82 3.72 -27.85
C ARG A 300 4.32 3.42 -27.88
N LEU A 301 4.74 2.28 -27.32
CA LEU A 301 6.15 1.88 -27.27
C LEU A 301 6.72 1.46 -28.63
N ALA A 302 5.86 1.05 -29.57
CA ALA A 302 6.23 0.65 -30.93
C ALA A 302 6.23 1.83 -31.93
N GLY A 303 5.84 3.04 -31.52
CA GLY A 303 5.81 4.21 -32.39
C GLY A 303 4.49 4.40 -33.15
N GLY A 304 3.40 3.79 -32.68
CA GLY A 304 2.04 3.98 -33.19
C GLY A 304 1.49 2.83 -34.03
N GLU A 305 2.33 1.88 -34.44
CA GLU A 305 1.90 0.68 -35.16
C GLU A 305 1.92 -0.54 -34.24
N MET A 306 0.89 -1.39 -34.33
CA MET A 306 0.87 -2.64 -33.57
C MET A 306 1.94 -3.58 -34.13
N PRO A 307 2.91 -4.02 -33.31
CA PRO A 307 3.92 -4.98 -33.75
C PRO A 307 3.27 -6.31 -34.13
N ASP A 308 3.84 -7.02 -35.11
CA ASP A 308 3.39 -8.37 -35.45
C ASP A 308 3.73 -9.31 -34.26
N PRO A 309 2.74 -9.99 -33.64
CA PRO A 309 2.98 -10.90 -32.53
C PRO A 309 3.91 -12.09 -32.89
N ASN A 310 4.06 -12.37 -34.19
CA ASN A 310 4.94 -13.40 -34.74
C ASN A 310 6.29 -12.87 -35.21
N ALA A 311 6.53 -11.55 -35.21
CA ALA A 311 7.85 -10.99 -35.50
C ALA A 311 8.85 -11.45 -34.43
N GLY A 312 9.77 -12.33 -34.82
CA GLY A 312 10.76 -12.97 -33.93
C GLY A 312 10.49 -14.43 -33.60
N VAL A 313 9.41 -15.04 -34.12
CA VAL A 313 9.25 -16.50 -34.19
C VAL A 313 9.69 -16.96 -35.58
N GLY A 314 10.97 -16.78 -35.88
CA GLY A 314 11.58 -17.18 -37.16
C GLY A 314 12.74 -18.13 -36.91
N LEU A 315 12.49 -19.42 -37.20
CA LEU A 315 13.41 -20.57 -37.37
C LEU A 315 14.41 -20.87 -36.24
#